data_AF-A0A2X2JSS3-F1
#
_entry.id   AF-A0A2X2JSS3-F1
#
_cell.length_a   1.000
_cell.length_b   1.000
_cell.length_c   1.000
_cell.angle_alpha   90.00
_cell.angle_beta   90.00
_cell.angle_gamma   90.00
#
_symmetry.space_group_name_H-M   'P 1'
#
loop_
_entity.id
_entity.type
_entity.pdbx_description
1 polymer ?
#
loop_
_entity_poly.entity_id
_entity_poly.type
_entity_poly.pdbx_seq_one_letter_code
_entity_poly.pdbx_strand_id
1 'polypeptide(L)'
;MKNYNNGDVSINENVPSYDAKFKMSNKDENVKQLRSRYNIPTDKAPVLKMHIDGNLKGSSVGYKKLEIDFSKGEKSDLSVIDSLNFQPAKVNEDDE
;
A
#
# COMPACT_ATOMS: atom_id res chain seq x y z
N MET A 1 5.47 -3.44 10.94
CA MET A 1 4.07 -3.13 11.30
C MET A 1 3.82 -2.95 12.80
N LYS A 2 4.59 -3.57 13.71
CA LYS A 2 4.39 -3.42 15.18
C LYS A 2 4.44 -1.97 15.71
N ASN A 3 4.94 -1.02 14.92
CA ASN A 3 5.06 0.40 15.29
C ASN A 3 3.88 1.25 14.78
N TYR A 4 2.97 0.67 14.00
CA TYR A 4 1.74 1.34 13.56
C TYR A 4 0.59 0.85 14.45
N ASN A 5 0.09 1.74 15.31
CA ASN A 5 -0.97 1.43 16.27
C ASN A 5 -2.35 1.42 15.61
N ASN A 6 -3.26 0.59 16.12
CA ASN A 6 -4.68 0.55 15.75
C ASN A 6 -4.93 0.34 14.25
N GLY A 7 -4.29 -0.68 13.67
CA GLY A 7 -4.59 -1.11 12.31
C GLY A 7 -5.96 -1.76 12.20
N ASP A 8 -6.73 -1.36 11.20
CA ASP A 8 -7.90 -2.13 10.73
C ASP A 8 -7.41 -3.14 9.69
N VAL A 9 -7.72 -4.42 9.88
CA VAL A 9 -7.25 -5.52 9.01
C VAL A 9 -8.45 -6.34 8.58
N SER A 10 -8.60 -6.54 7.28
CA SER A 10 -9.65 -7.37 6.70
C SER A 10 -9.08 -8.44 5.78
N ILE A 11 -9.74 -9.59 5.78
CA ILE A 11 -9.36 -10.77 5.00
C ILE A 11 -10.56 -11.17 4.14
N ASN A 12 -10.33 -11.33 2.83
CA ASN A 12 -11.31 -11.93 1.92
C ASN A 12 -10.79 -13.28 1.44
N GLU A 13 -11.32 -14.36 2.02
CA GLU A 13 -10.90 -15.72 1.70
C GLU A 13 -11.39 -16.22 0.33
N ASN A 14 -12.39 -15.57 -0.28
CA ASN A 14 -12.92 -16.00 -1.58
C ASN A 14 -12.00 -15.63 -2.75
N VAL A 15 -11.21 -14.55 -2.61
CA VAL A 15 -10.27 -14.03 -3.63
C VAL A 15 -8.80 -14.14 -3.15
N PRO A 16 -8.57 -14.82 -2.02
CA PRO A 16 -7.49 -14.52 -1.05
C PRO A 16 -6.86 -13.13 -1.17
N SER A 17 -7.49 -12.13 -0.55
CA SER A 17 -6.94 -10.78 -0.44
C SER A 17 -6.90 -10.29 1.01
N TYR A 18 -5.95 -9.40 1.30
CA TYR A 18 -5.69 -8.88 2.62
C TYR A 18 -5.53 -7.37 2.54
N ASP A 19 -6.33 -6.66 3.32
CA ASP A 19 -6.28 -5.21 3.42
C ASP A 19 -5.89 -4.82 4.84
N ALA A 20 -5.08 -3.78 4.96
CA ALA A 20 -4.76 -3.20 6.25
C ALA A 20 -4.68 -1.68 6.15
N LYS A 21 -5.26 -0.98 7.13
CA LYS A 21 -5.30 0.48 7.19
C LYS A 21 -4.75 0.98 8.50
N PHE A 22 -3.82 1.93 8.45
CA PHE A 22 -3.18 2.50 9.63
C PHE A 22 -3.14 4.02 9.53
N LYS A 23 -3.46 4.71 10.64
CA LYS A 23 -3.20 6.15 10.73
C LYS A 23 -1.70 6.38 10.85
N MET A 24 -1.15 7.28 10.04
CA MET A 24 0.25 7.68 10.14
C MET A 24 0.37 8.97 10.97
N SER A 25 1.56 9.23 11.49
CA SER A 25 1.89 10.52 12.11
C SER A 25 2.50 11.44 11.06
N ASN A 26 2.23 12.75 11.11
CA ASN A 26 3.00 13.73 10.31
C ASN A 26 4.49 13.77 10.68
N LYS A 27 4.87 13.21 11.84
CA LYS A 27 6.27 13.07 12.26
C LYS A 27 6.93 11.80 11.72
N ASP A 28 6.18 10.90 11.08
CA ASP A 28 6.72 9.72 10.40
C ASP A 28 7.68 10.15 9.28
N GLU A 29 8.82 9.47 9.19
CA GLU A 29 9.88 9.85 8.27
C GLU A 29 9.47 9.74 6.80
N ASN A 30 8.64 8.74 6.45
CA ASN A 30 8.11 8.60 5.10
C ASN A 30 7.16 9.75 4.76
N VAL A 31 6.34 10.19 5.73
CA VAL A 31 5.43 11.33 5.55
C VAL A 31 6.21 12.62 5.33
N LYS A 32 7.28 12.87 6.09
CA LYS A 32 8.16 14.02 5.87
C LYS A 32 8.83 13.99 4.51
N GLN A 33 9.37 12.83 4.10
CA GLN A 33 10.00 12.68 2.79
C GLN A 33 9.03 12.97 1.65
N LEU A 34 7.80 12.46 1.71
CA LEU A 34 6.78 12.75 0.68
C LEU A 34 6.46 14.24 0.61
N ARG A 35 6.28 14.91 1.75
CA ARG A 35 6.02 16.37 1.79
C ARG A 35 7.20 17.22 1.32
N SER A 36 8.43 16.72 1.46
CA SER A 36 9.62 17.41 0.92
C SER A 36 9.72 17.32 -0.60
N ARG A 37 9.20 16.23 -1.20
CA ARG A 37 9.30 15.95 -2.64
C ARG A 37 8.09 16.43 -3.44
N TYR A 38 6.92 16.47 -2.82
CA TYR A 38 5.65 16.79 -3.46
C TYR A 38 4.93 17.92 -2.73
N ASN A 39 4.30 18.81 -3.49
CA ASN A 39 3.43 19.84 -2.92
C ASN A 39 2.09 19.23 -2.47
N ILE A 40 2.04 18.75 -1.23
CA ILE A 40 0.85 18.14 -0.60
C ILE A 40 0.09 19.22 0.19
N PRO A 41 -1.01 19.80 -0.33
CA PRO A 41 -1.65 21.01 0.19
C PRO A 41 -2.59 20.72 1.37
N THR A 42 -2.14 19.93 2.33
CA THR A 42 -2.93 19.54 3.51
C THR A 42 -2.01 19.11 4.65
N ASP A 43 -2.20 19.69 5.83
CA ASP A 43 -1.43 19.32 7.03
C ASP A 43 -2.05 18.14 7.78
N LYS A 44 -3.15 17.56 7.28
CA LYS A 44 -3.76 16.38 7.91
C LYS A 44 -2.79 15.19 7.83
N ALA A 45 -2.79 14.40 8.90
CA ALA A 45 -2.00 13.18 8.94
C ALA A 45 -2.58 12.15 7.96
N PRO A 46 -1.75 11.47 7.14
CA PRO A 46 -2.25 10.55 6.13
C PRO A 46 -2.65 9.20 6.72
N VAL A 47 -3.34 8.41 5.90
CA VAL A 47 -3.68 7.01 6.19
C VAL A 47 -2.87 6.11 5.27
N LEU A 48 -2.13 5.16 5.86
CA LEU A 48 -1.49 4.08 5.13
C LEU A 48 -2.54 3.01 4.83
N LYS A 49 -2.71 2.64 3.56
CA LYS A 49 -3.51 1.50 3.13
C LYS A 49 -2.58 0.49 2.46
N MET A 50 -2.71 -0.77 2.83
CA MET A 50 -1.98 -1.89 2.25
C MET A 50 -2.99 -2.87 1.67
N HIS A 51 -2.71 -3.34 0.47
CA HIS A 51 -3.49 -4.36 -0.19
C HIS A 51 -2.55 -5.45 -0.70
N ILE A 52 -2.87 -6.70 -0.40
CA ILE A 52 -2.09 -7.87 -0.81
C ILE A 52 -3.05 -8.88 -1.43
N ASP A 53 -2.78 -9.24 -2.68
CA ASP A 53 -3.44 -10.34 -3.36
C ASP A 53 -2.61 -11.61 -3.30
N GLY A 54 -3.30 -12.74 -3.18
CA GLY A 54 -2.70 -14.06 -3.19
C GLY A 54 -2.46 -14.64 -1.79
N ASN A 55 -2.14 -15.92 -1.74
CA ASN A 55 -2.03 -16.66 -0.49
C ASN A 55 -0.82 -16.19 0.36
N LEU A 56 -1.08 -15.73 1.60
CA LEU A 56 -0.05 -15.32 2.56
C LEU A 56 0.96 -16.43 2.89
N LYS A 57 0.58 -17.70 2.74
CA LYS A 57 1.43 -18.86 3.06
C LYS A 57 2.55 -19.14 2.05
N GLY A 58 2.73 -18.29 1.03
CA GLY A 58 3.90 -18.35 0.15
C GLY A 58 3.59 -18.79 -1.28
N SER A 59 2.72 -18.03 -1.94
CA SER A 59 2.67 -18.04 -3.41
C SER A 59 3.88 -17.28 -3.97
N SER A 60 4.63 -17.88 -4.90
CA SER A 60 5.66 -17.19 -5.72
C SER A 60 5.06 -16.22 -6.74
N VAL A 61 3.76 -15.95 -6.68
CA VAL A 61 3.07 -14.95 -7.48
C VAL A 61 2.19 -14.14 -6.54
N GLY A 62 2.27 -12.82 -6.61
CA GLY A 62 1.46 -11.98 -5.74
C GLY A 62 1.64 -10.50 -6.03
N TYR A 63 0.56 -9.77 -5.75
CA TYR A 63 0.52 -8.33 -5.90
C TYR A 63 0.47 -7.68 -4.53
N LYS A 64 1.35 -6.72 -4.29
CA LYS A 64 1.38 -5.91 -3.08
C LYS A 64 1.28 -4.45 -3.48
N LYS A 65 0.30 -3.75 -2.92
CA LYS A 65 0.09 -2.32 -3.13
C LYS A 65 0.14 -1.59 -1.79
N LEU A 66 0.86 -0.47 -1.78
CA LEU A 66 0.92 0.49 -0.70
C LEU A 66 0.32 1.80 -1.18
N GLU A 67 -0.54 2.40 -0.38
CA GLU A 67 -1.11 3.72 -0.64
C GLU A 67 -1.01 4.58 0.61
N ILE A 68 -0.46 5.79 0.47
CA ILE A 68 -0.46 6.82 1.51
C ILE A 68 -1.44 7.89 1.07
N ASP A 69 -2.58 7.93 1.76
CA ASP A 69 -3.73 8.78 1.44
C ASP A 69 -3.72 10.06 2.27
N PHE A 70 -3.67 11.21 1.59
CA PHE A 70 -3.69 12.57 2.15
C PHE A 70 -5.04 13.28 1.95
N SER A 71 -6.07 12.59 1.47
CA SER A 71 -7.36 13.15 1.10
C SER A 71 -8.00 13.99 2.22
N LYS A 72 -8.52 15.17 1.87
CA LYS A 72 -9.14 16.13 2.80
C LYS A 72 -10.67 15.99 2.84
N GLY A 73 -11.18 14.75 2.78
CA GLY A 73 -12.62 14.43 2.77
C GLY A 73 -13.11 14.03 1.38
N GLU A 74 -14.44 13.86 1.22
CA GLU A 74 -15.06 13.22 0.04
C GLU A 74 -14.86 13.92 -1.31
N LYS A 75 -14.41 15.18 -1.32
CA LYS A 75 -14.25 15.99 -2.55
C LYS A 75 -12.81 16.22 -2.95
N SER A 76 -11.85 15.58 -2.28
CA SER A 76 -10.43 15.81 -2.51
C SER A 76 -9.66 14.51 -2.36
N ASP A 77 -9.30 13.90 -3.48
CA ASP A 77 -8.50 12.68 -3.51
C ASP A 77 -7.04 13.03 -3.78
N LEU A 78 -6.16 12.68 -2.85
CA LEU A 78 -4.71 12.86 -3.00
C LEU A 78 -4.00 11.69 -2.33
N SER A 79 -3.37 10.83 -3.12
CA SER A 79 -2.64 9.68 -2.61
C SER A 79 -1.31 9.49 -3.33
N VAL A 80 -0.33 8.94 -2.61
CA VAL A 80 0.89 8.39 -3.20
C VAL A 80 0.78 6.88 -3.17
N ILE A 81 0.95 6.24 -4.33
CA ILE A 81 0.78 4.80 -4.50
C ILE A 81 2.11 4.20 -4.96
N ASP A 82 2.48 3.09 -4.34
CA ASP A 82 3.58 2.24 -4.77
C ASP A 82 3.11 0.78 -4.83
N SER A 83 3.69 -0.02 -5.71
CA SER A 83 3.32 -1.43 -5.84
C SER A 83 4.49 -2.32 -6.24
N LEU A 84 4.42 -3.55 -5.76
CA LEU A 84 5.36 -4.61 -6.09
C LEU A 84 4.54 -5.79 -6.62
N ASN A 85 4.77 -6.11 -7.89
CA ASN A 85 4.16 -7.26 -8.55
C ASN A 85 5.25 -8.30 -8.81
N PHE A 86 5.15 -9.45 -8.15
CA PHE A 86 6.10 -10.54 -8.35
C PHE A 86 5.46 -11.58 -9.27
N GLN A 87 6.04 -11.73 -10.46
CA GLN A 87 5.57 -12.63 -11.51
C GLN A 87 6.73 -13.52 -11.97
N PRO A 88 6.44 -14.73 -12.48
CA PRO A 88 7.46 -15.57 -13.09
C PRO A 88 8.15 -14.83 -14.24
N ALA A 89 9.43 -15.12 -14.45
CA ALA A 89 10.12 -14.68 -15.65
C ALA A 89 9.41 -15.28 -16.88
N LYS A 90 9.32 -14.51 -17.96
CA LYS A 90 8.87 -15.05 -19.24
C LYS A 90 9.90 -16.07 -19.70
N VAL A 91 9.45 -17.29 -19.99
CA VAL A 91 10.26 -18.27 -20.72
C VAL A 91 10.04 -17.95 -22.20
N ASN A 92 11.11 -17.73 -22.97
CA ASN A 92 10.97 -17.58 -24.41
C ASN A 92 10.70 -18.97 -24.99
N GLU A 93 9.62 -19.14 -25.75
CA GLU A 93 9.27 -20.41 -26.42
C GLU A 93 10.27 -20.80 -27.53
N ASP A 94 11.23 -19.93 -27.85
CA ASP A 94 12.27 -20.16 -28.86
C ASP A 94 13.55 -20.83 -28.30
N ASP A 95 13.59 -21.16 -27.00
CA ASP A 95 14.73 -21.82 -26.34
C ASP A 95 14.56 -23.36 -26.18
N GLU A 96 13.54 -23.97 -26.81
CA GLU A 96 13.35 -25.45 -26.88
C GLU A 96 13.76 -26.06 -28.23
#